data_AF-A0A4R4XGM5-F1
#
_entry.id   AF-A0A4R4XGM5-F1
#
_cell.length_a   1.000
_cell.length_b   1.000
_cell.length_c   1.000
_cell.angle_alpha   90.00
_cell.angle_beta   90.00
_cell.angle_gamma   90.00
#
_symmetry.space_group_name_H-M   'P 1'
#
loop_
_entity.id
_entity.type
_entity.pdbx_description
1 polymer ?
#
loop_
_entity_poly.entity_id
_entity_poly.type
_entity_poly.pdbx_seq_one_letter_code
_entity_poly.pdbx_strand_id
1 'polypeptide(L)'
;MALVQGIPGEFGPQPWGDAILRNCESLLLRITRRPADHEVRLPGLATTPRHVVEDRTGRALTWRRDGDDLLVRLPDSAEAPVVRVTLKGKLRIVPPDTVTANADGVWDLTATGTTSHLVARRAADVAVRVFTESTAGRATACVALAGQTYAEADADRTIGPFQVPARLVVPLRVEATGVRRVLVAPIGTVLASIHPTSGGALSVVVTNFGRTPARGDARLRLPDGSRCKWSFAGLEPGDSTTWPVRIGGPAGRHEVRVRLDAGRRSASSPYSVCLPAGSGDVP
;
A
#
# COMPACT_ATOMS: atom_id res chain seq x y z
N MET A 1 -8.90 -18.24 -3.41
CA MET A 1 -8.26 -17.29 -2.46
C MET A 1 -9.27 -16.93 -1.38
N ALA A 2 -8.84 -16.74 -0.13
CA ALA A 2 -9.73 -16.23 0.92
C ALA A 2 -9.92 -14.72 0.74
N LEU A 3 -11.16 -14.25 0.89
CA LEU A 3 -11.55 -12.86 0.65
C LEU A 3 -10.94 -11.91 1.69
N VAL A 4 -10.58 -10.71 1.24
CA VAL A 4 -10.22 -9.60 2.12
C VAL A 4 -11.49 -9.12 2.84
N GLN A 5 -11.37 -8.89 4.14
CA GLN A 5 -12.41 -8.25 4.94
C GLN A 5 -12.26 -6.74 4.78
N GLY A 6 -13.21 -6.14 4.07
CA GLY A 6 -13.25 -4.69 3.86
C GLY A 6 -13.69 -3.89 5.08
N ILE A 7 -13.61 -2.57 4.97
CA ILE A 7 -14.11 -1.60 5.96
C ILE A 7 -15.54 -1.16 5.61
N PRO A 8 -16.36 -0.66 6.56
CA PRO A 8 -17.58 0.03 6.16
C PRO A 8 -17.21 1.27 5.33
N GLY A 9 -17.98 1.54 4.28
CA GLY A 9 -17.71 2.66 3.40
C GLY A 9 -18.68 2.71 2.23
N GLU A 10 -18.46 3.68 1.37
CA GLU A 10 -19.24 3.93 0.17
C GLU A 10 -18.31 3.96 -1.04
N PHE A 11 -18.86 3.65 -2.21
CA PHE A 11 -18.11 3.77 -3.45
C PHE A 11 -18.14 5.21 -3.91
N GLY A 12 -16.97 5.75 -4.27
CA GLY A 12 -16.89 7.02 -4.98
C GLY A 12 -17.49 6.91 -6.40
N PRO A 13 -17.49 8.03 -7.14
CA PRO A 13 -17.93 8.05 -8.53
C PRO A 13 -17.23 6.99 -9.38
N GLN A 14 -17.99 6.35 -10.28
CA GLN A 14 -17.50 5.31 -11.16
C GLN A 14 -17.52 5.80 -12.62
N PRO A 15 -16.64 5.29 -13.50
CA PRO A 15 -16.60 5.71 -14.89
C PRO A 15 -17.91 5.44 -15.66
N TRP A 16 -18.73 4.53 -15.16
CA TRP A 16 -20.05 4.16 -15.70
C TRP A 16 -21.23 4.84 -14.99
N GLY A 17 -21.02 5.52 -13.86
CA GLY A 17 -22.09 6.13 -13.05
C GLY A 17 -21.84 6.04 -11.54
N ASP A 18 -22.89 5.72 -10.77
CA ASP A 18 -22.87 5.79 -9.30
C ASP A 18 -23.29 4.47 -8.64
N ALA A 19 -22.66 4.14 -7.52
CA ALA A 19 -23.04 3.03 -6.66
C ALA A 19 -23.61 3.58 -5.34
N ILE A 20 -24.93 3.47 -5.18
CA ILE A 20 -25.69 4.11 -4.09
C ILE A 20 -26.16 3.04 -3.12
N LEU A 21 -25.81 3.18 -1.85
CA LEU A 21 -26.30 2.31 -0.79
C LEU A 21 -27.75 2.69 -0.44
N ARG A 22 -28.72 1.82 -0.74
CA ARG A 22 -30.13 2.06 -0.39
C ARG A 22 -30.42 1.72 1.07
N ASN A 23 -29.82 0.63 1.55
CA ASN A 23 -29.84 0.18 2.93
C ASN A 23 -28.56 -0.61 3.18
N CYS A 24 -28.33 -1.07 4.42
CA CYS A 24 -27.08 -1.77 4.77
C CYS A 24 -26.73 -2.98 3.89
N GLU A 25 -27.69 -3.61 3.21
CA GLU A 25 -27.52 -4.87 2.47
C GLU A 25 -27.94 -4.77 0.98
N SER A 26 -28.20 -3.57 0.47
CA SER A 26 -28.68 -3.36 -0.90
C SER A 26 -28.00 -2.16 -1.54
N LEU A 27 -27.33 -2.41 -2.66
CA LEU A 27 -26.64 -1.42 -3.47
C LEU A 27 -27.38 -1.22 -4.81
N LEU A 28 -27.53 0.01 -5.25
CA LEU A 28 -28.02 0.36 -6.58
C LEU A 28 -26.87 0.90 -7.42
N LEU A 29 -26.65 0.30 -8.58
CA LEU A 29 -25.72 0.79 -9.60
C LEU A 29 -26.54 1.57 -10.63
N ARG A 30 -26.45 2.90 -10.57
CA ARG A 30 -27.09 3.77 -11.55
C ARG A 30 -26.13 3.97 -12.73
N ILE A 31 -26.41 3.32 -13.85
CA ILE A 31 -25.54 3.36 -15.02
C ILE A 31 -25.90 4.58 -15.87
N THR A 32 -25.06 5.61 -15.86
CA THR A 32 -25.23 6.82 -16.68
C THR A 32 -24.43 6.77 -17.97
N ARG A 33 -23.33 5.99 -17.98
CA ARG A 33 -22.48 5.77 -19.14
C ARG A 33 -22.25 4.28 -19.32
N ARG A 34 -22.77 3.71 -20.40
CA ARG A 34 -22.62 2.29 -20.71
C ARG A 34 -21.18 2.00 -21.19
N PRO A 35 -20.48 1.03 -20.57
CA PRO A 35 -19.20 0.54 -21.09
C PRO A 35 -19.35 -0.11 -22.47
N ALA A 36 -18.33 0.02 -23.33
CA ALA A 36 -18.35 -0.50 -24.71
C ALA A 36 -18.44 -2.03 -24.77
N ASP A 37 -17.90 -2.71 -23.78
CA ASP A 37 -17.98 -4.17 -23.63
C ASP A 37 -19.29 -4.62 -22.95
N HIS A 38 -20.19 -3.70 -22.60
CA HIS A 38 -21.42 -3.98 -21.83
C HIS A 38 -21.17 -4.62 -20.46
N GLU A 39 -20.00 -4.43 -19.86
CA GLU A 39 -19.67 -4.95 -18.54
C GLU A 39 -19.38 -3.82 -17.54
N VAL A 40 -20.20 -3.75 -16.49
CA VAL A 40 -20.02 -2.81 -15.40
C VAL A 40 -19.13 -3.45 -14.35
N ARG A 41 -18.00 -2.80 -14.08
CA ARG A 41 -17.07 -3.18 -13.01
C ARG A 41 -17.24 -2.25 -11.81
N LEU A 42 -17.61 -2.81 -10.67
CA LEU A 42 -17.61 -2.15 -9.37
C LEU A 42 -16.38 -2.63 -8.58
N PRO A 43 -15.32 -1.81 -8.47
CA PRO A 43 -14.09 -2.23 -7.84
C PRO A 43 -14.20 -2.25 -6.32
N GLY A 44 -13.58 -3.24 -5.68
CA GLY A 44 -13.41 -3.28 -4.22
C GLY A 44 -14.66 -3.64 -3.42
N LEU A 45 -15.61 -4.38 -3.97
CA LEU A 45 -16.74 -4.92 -3.21
C LEU A 45 -16.32 -6.16 -2.38
N ALA A 46 -15.91 -5.94 -1.12
CA ALA A 46 -15.55 -7.03 -0.21
C ALA A 46 -16.75 -7.93 0.15
N THR A 47 -17.94 -7.34 0.28
CA THR A 47 -19.15 -8.08 0.68
C THR A 47 -19.68 -8.95 -0.46
N THR A 48 -20.00 -10.21 -0.17
CA THR A 48 -20.44 -11.15 -1.22
C THR A 48 -21.81 -10.77 -1.77
N PRO A 49 -21.95 -10.56 -3.10
CA PRO A 49 -23.27 -10.41 -3.74
C PRO A 49 -24.08 -11.70 -3.63
N ARG A 50 -25.37 -11.59 -3.35
CA ARG A 50 -26.36 -12.69 -3.37
C ARG A 50 -27.16 -12.71 -4.66
N HIS A 51 -27.70 -11.55 -5.03
CA HIS A 51 -28.53 -11.37 -6.21
C HIS A 51 -28.12 -10.10 -6.92
N VAL A 52 -28.06 -10.17 -8.25
CA VAL A 52 -27.83 -9.01 -9.13
C VAL A 52 -28.95 -9.03 -10.15
N VAL A 53 -29.81 -8.03 -10.09
CA VAL A 53 -31.01 -7.93 -10.91
C VAL A 53 -31.13 -6.54 -11.51
N GLU A 54 -31.83 -6.43 -12.64
CA GLU A 54 -32.31 -5.14 -13.12
C GLU A 54 -33.46 -4.65 -12.22
N ASP A 55 -33.39 -3.41 -11.73
CA ASP A 55 -34.27 -2.91 -10.66
C ASP A 55 -35.74 -2.83 -11.10
N ARG A 56 -36.01 -2.40 -12.35
CA ARG A 56 -37.39 -2.27 -12.87
C ARG A 56 -38.06 -3.60 -13.17
N THR A 57 -37.33 -4.52 -13.79
CA THR A 57 -37.90 -5.77 -14.32
C THR A 57 -37.74 -6.94 -13.36
N GLY A 58 -36.84 -6.83 -12.37
CA GLY A 58 -36.44 -7.94 -11.53
C GLY A 58 -35.65 -9.03 -12.26
N ARG A 59 -35.31 -8.83 -13.54
CA ARG A 59 -34.58 -9.80 -14.35
C ARG A 59 -33.20 -10.05 -13.75
N ALA A 60 -32.87 -11.32 -13.53
CA ALA A 60 -31.52 -11.71 -13.10
C ALA A 60 -30.49 -11.35 -14.17
N LEU A 61 -29.41 -10.72 -13.75
CA LEU A 61 -28.28 -10.37 -14.62
C LEU A 61 -27.17 -11.40 -14.47
N THR A 62 -26.38 -11.56 -15.53
CA THR A 62 -25.15 -12.35 -15.45
C THR A 62 -24.09 -11.51 -14.75
N TRP A 63 -23.46 -12.08 -13.73
CA TRP A 63 -22.40 -11.42 -12.98
C TRP A 63 -21.35 -12.41 -12.52
N ARG A 64 -20.16 -11.90 -12.20
CA ARG A 64 -19.08 -12.67 -11.60
C ARG A 64 -18.26 -11.82 -10.64
N ARG A 65 -17.40 -12.47 -9.88
CA ARG A 65 -16.34 -11.81 -9.11
C ARG A 65 -15.00 -11.98 -9.81
N ASP A 66 -14.21 -10.93 -9.77
CA ASP A 66 -12.79 -10.94 -10.14
C ASP A 66 -12.01 -10.29 -8.99
N GLY A 67 -11.32 -11.12 -8.19
CA GLY A 67 -10.76 -10.68 -6.92
C GLY A 67 -11.84 -10.12 -5.97
N ASP A 68 -11.68 -8.87 -5.57
CA ASP A 68 -12.65 -8.13 -4.75
C ASP A 68 -13.66 -7.33 -5.59
N ASP A 69 -13.63 -7.43 -6.92
CA ASP A 69 -14.48 -6.64 -7.80
C ASP A 69 -15.74 -7.41 -8.19
N LEU A 70 -16.84 -6.68 -8.39
CA LEU A 70 -18.07 -7.19 -8.97
C LEU A 70 -18.14 -6.78 -10.45
N LEU A 71 -18.30 -7.75 -11.33
CA LEU A 71 -18.49 -7.52 -12.76
C LEU A 71 -19.90 -7.96 -13.14
N VAL A 72 -20.68 -7.05 -13.72
CA VAL A 72 -22.08 -7.26 -14.11
C VAL A 72 -22.22 -7.04 -15.61
N ARG A 73 -22.72 -8.06 -16.32
CA ARG A 73 -23.07 -7.96 -17.73
C ARG A 73 -24.42 -7.26 -17.86
N LEU A 74 -24.45 -6.14 -18.58
CA LEU A 74 -25.66 -5.40 -18.86
C LEU A 74 -26.44 -6.06 -20.01
N PRO A 75 -27.79 -6.01 -20.01
CA PRO A 75 -28.58 -6.43 -21.14
C PRO A 75 -28.40 -5.48 -22.33
N ASP A 76 -28.55 -6.00 -23.55
CA ASP A 76 -28.56 -5.20 -24.78
C ASP A 76 -29.89 -4.43 -24.86
N SER A 77 -29.91 -3.25 -24.25
CA SER A 77 -31.05 -2.33 -24.20
C SER A 77 -30.55 -0.90 -24.37
N ALA A 78 -31.33 -0.10 -25.08
CA ALA A 78 -31.04 1.33 -25.29
C ALA A 78 -31.23 2.16 -24.01
N GLU A 79 -32.01 1.68 -23.05
CA GLU A 79 -32.22 2.38 -21.78
C GLU A 79 -31.03 2.24 -20.84
N ALA A 80 -30.79 3.29 -20.04
CA ALA A 80 -29.83 3.30 -18.94
C ALA A 80 -30.35 2.43 -17.79
N PRO A 81 -29.77 1.23 -17.54
CA PRO A 81 -30.30 0.34 -16.53
C PRO A 81 -29.92 0.83 -15.12
N VAL A 82 -30.79 0.56 -14.16
CA VAL A 82 -30.44 0.56 -12.74
C VAL A 82 -30.29 -0.90 -12.31
N VAL A 83 -29.11 -1.25 -11.81
CA VAL A 83 -28.84 -2.60 -11.31
C VAL A 83 -28.98 -2.61 -9.80
N ARG A 84 -29.78 -3.53 -9.27
CA ARG A 84 -29.89 -3.77 -7.84
C ARG A 84 -29.04 -4.98 -7.45
N VAL A 85 -28.17 -4.78 -6.47
CA VAL A 85 -27.28 -5.80 -5.90
C VAL A 85 -27.67 -6.03 -4.44
N THR A 86 -28.17 -7.22 -4.13
CA THR A 86 -28.41 -7.66 -2.76
C THR A 86 -27.13 -8.29 -2.20
N LEU A 87 -26.73 -7.91 -0.99
CA LEU A 87 -25.48 -8.31 -0.35
C LEU A 87 -25.71 -9.38 0.72
N LYS A 88 -24.69 -10.22 0.98
CA LYS A 88 -24.65 -11.17 2.10
C LYS A 88 -24.20 -10.47 3.38
N GLY A 89 -25.01 -9.53 3.86
CA GLY A 89 -24.74 -8.71 5.05
C GLY A 89 -24.40 -7.26 4.74
N LYS A 90 -23.88 -6.54 5.74
CA LYS A 90 -23.55 -5.11 5.64
C LYS A 90 -22.50 -4.82 4.57
N LEU A 91 -22.66 -3.73 3.82
CA LEU A 91 -21.66 -3.26 2.86
C LEU A 91 -20.29 -3.06 3.53
N ARG A 92 -19.30 -3.69 2.92
CA ARG A 92 -17.87 -3.56 3.17
C ARG A 92 -17.14 -3.41 1.85
N ILE A 93 -16.17 -2.50 1.82
CA ILE A 93 -15.36 -2.20 0.64
C ILE A 93 -13.86 -2.40 0.92
N VAL A 94 -13.11 -2.71 -0.13
CA VAL A 94 -11.65 -2.62 -0.19
C VAL A 94 -11.33 -1.34 -0.96
N PRO A 95 -10.86 -0.27 -0.29
CA PRO A 95 -10.49 0.97 -0.96
C PRO A 95 -9.44 0.73 -2.05
N PRO A 96 -9.48 1.47 -3.17
CA PRO A 96 -8.58 1.25 -4.30
C PRO A 96 -7.09 1.52 -3.97
N ASP A 97 -6.82 2.31 -2.93
CA ASP A 97 -5.49 2.59 -2.39
C ASP A 97 -5.02 1.53 -1.37
N THR A 98 -5.73 0.40 -1.24
CA THR A 98 -5.35 -0.67 -0.32
C THR A 98 -4.04 -1.33 -0.75
N VAL A 99 -3.04 -1.25 0.11
CA VAL A 99 -1.73 -1.87 -0.07
C VAL A 99 -1.65 -3.18 0.72
N THR A 100 -1.37 -4.27 0.01
CA THR A 100 -1.13 -5.58 0.63
C THR A 100 0.33 -5.71 1.02
N ALA A 101 0.59 -6.26 2.22
CA ALA A 101 1.94 -6.55 2.65
C ALA A 101 2.67 -7.45 1.63
N ASN A 102 3.95 -7.19 1.41
CA ASN A 102 4.80 -8.05 0.60
C ASN A 102 4.98 -9.45 1.27
N ALA A 103 5.76 -10.34 0.64
CA ALA A 103 5.97 -11.69 1.16
C ALA A 103 6.61 -11.72 2.56
N ASP A 104 7.39 -10.70 2.91
CA ASP A 104 8.06 -10.56 4.21
C ASP A 104 7.15 -9.92 5.29
N GLY A 105 5.97 -9.47 4.88
CA GLY A 105 4.99 -8.80 5.74
C GLY A 105 5.22 -7.30 5.88
N VAL A 106 5.98 -6.68 4.96
CA VAL A 106 6.32 -5.27 4.98
C VAL A 106 5.40 -4.48 4.04
N TRP A 107 5.02 -3.28 4.45
CA TRP A 107 4.43 -2.26 3.61
C TRP A 107 5.41 -1.11 3.43
N ASP A 108 5.50 -0.63 2.21
CA ASP A 108 6.31 0.50 1.84
C ASP A 108 5.43 1.47 1.06
N LEU A 109 5.20 2.63 1.67
CA LEU A 109 4.18 3.57 1.23
C LEU A 109 4.86 4.90 0.89
N THR A 110 4.54 5.42 -0.28
CA THR A 110 4.73 6.83 -0.59
C THR A 110 3.51 7.59 -0.09
N ALA A 111 3.70 8.71 0.60
CA ALA A 111 2.58 9.50 1.09
C ALA A 111 1.86 10.17 -0.09
N THR A 112 0.65 9.70 -0.39
CA THR A 112 -0.25 10.31 -1.40
C THR A 112 -1.41 11.06 -0.75
N GLY A 113 -1.44 11.12 0.58
CA GLY A 113 -2.51 11.71 1.38
C GLY A 113 -2.33 11.42 2.88
N THR A 114 -3.34 11.72 3.69
CA THR A 114 -3.31 11.53 5.16
C THR A 114 -3.69 10.12 5.61
N THR A 115 -4.37 9.35 4.76
CA THR A 115 -4.81 7.99 5.05
C THR A 115 -4.34 7.03 3.97
N SER A 116 -3.87 5.86 4.37
CA SER A 116 -3.61 4.71 3.51
C SER A 116 -4.33 3.49 4.07
N HIS A 117 -4.65 2.51 3.23
CA HIS A 117 -5.34 1.29 3.65
C HIS A 117 -4.40 0.09 3.57
N LEU A 118 -4.23 -0.65 4.67
CA LEU A 118 -3.29 -1.77 4.75
C LEU A 118 -4.03 -3.10 4.88
N VAL A 119 -3.55 -4.13 4.19
CA VAL A 119 -4.00 -5.51 4.41
C VAL A 119 -2.82 -6.42 4.69
N ALA A 120 -2.89 -7.13 5.83
CA ALA A 120 -1.89 -8.13 6.20
C ALA A 120 -2.29 -9.52 5.72
N ARG A 121 -1.33 -10.32 5.24
CA ARG A 121 -1.60 -11.73 4.87
C ARG A 121 -1.80 -12.63 6.09
N ARG A 122 -1.17 -12.27 7.21
CA ARG A 122 -1.19 -12.94 8.51
C ARG A 122 -1.31 -11.89 9.60
N ALA A 123 -1.86 -12.27 10.75
CA ALA A 123 -1.91 -11.38 11.90
C ALA A 123 -0.48 -11.12 12.39
N ALA A 124 -0.18 -9.88 12.76
CA ALA A 124 1.13 -9.49 13.25
C ALA A 124 1.07 -8.24 14.13
N ASP A 125 1.98 -8.17 15.09
CA ASP A 125 2.36 -6.90 15.72
C ASP A 125 3.33 -6.17 14.80
N VAL A 126 2.99 -4.94 14.42
CA VAL A 126 3.79 -4.13 13.51
C VAL A 126 4.22 -2.83 14.18
N ALA A 127 5.28 -2.23 13.68
CA ALA A 127 5.64 -0.86 13.99
C ALA A 127 5.75 -0.05 12.68
N VAL A 128 5.59 1.26 12.82
CA VAL A 128 5.51 2.23 11.73
C VAL A 128 6.71 3.16 11.82
N ARG A 129 7.45 3.33 10.74
CA ARG A 129 8.56 4.28 10.62
C ARG A 129 8.14 5.36 9.61
N VAL A 130 8.12 6.61 10.06
CA VAL A 130 7.78 7.76 9.21
C VAL A 130 9.09 8.46 8.82
N PHE A 131 9.23 8.76 7.54
CA PHE A 131 10.37 9.54 7.05
C PHE A 131 9.84 10.86 6.52
N THR A 132 10.44 11.97 6.95
CA THR A 132 10.06 13.32 6.53
C THR A 132 11.15 14.00 5.69
N GLU A 133 10.77 15.04 4.96
CA GLU A 133 11.63 16.00 4.28
C GLU A 133 12.04 17.08 5.29
N SER A 134 13.34 17.23 5.54
CA SER A 134 13.96 18.34 6.27
C SER A 134 14.05 18.31 7.81
N THR A 135 15.24 17.90 8.24
CA THR A 135 16.27 18.67 8.97
C THR A 135 15.96 20.12 9.43
N ALA A 136 15.24 20.29 10.53
CA ALA A 136 15.47 21.33 11.56
C ALA A 136 14.43 21.23 12.68
N GLY A 137 14.66 20.31 13.62
CA GLY A 137 13.80 20.11 14.79
C GLY A 137 13.19 18.71 14.85
N ARG A 138 12.93 18.25 16.08
CA ARG A 138 12.19 17.01 16.33
C ARG A 138 10.77 17.18 15.81
N ALA A 139 10.49 16.66 14.62
CA ALA A 139 9.14 16.63 14.09
C ALA A 139 8.33 15.61 14.89
N THR A 140 7.21 16.02 15.46
CA THR A 140 6.25 15.12 16.08
C THR A 140 5.50 14.38 14.99
N ALA A 141 5.33 13.07 15.13
CA ALA A 141 4.45 12.27 14.28
C ALA A 141 3.35 11.63 15.12
N CYS A 142 2.10 11.81 14.71
CA CYS A 142 0.97 11.06 15.24
C CYS A 142 0.55 10.00 14.21
N VAL A 143 0.53 8.75 14.64
CA VAL A 143 0.16 7.60 13.81
C VAL A 143 -1.03 6.90 14.42
N ALA A 144 -2.11 6.78 13.65
CA ALA A 144 -3.26 5.96 13.99
C ALA A 144 -3.33 4.74 13.06
N LEU A 145 -3.31 3.54 13.63
CA LEU A 145 -3.40 2.28 12.90
C LEU A 145 -4.18 1.27 13.72
N ALA A 146 -5.06 0.50 13.07
CA ALA A 146 -5.91 -0.49 13.73
C ALA A 146 -6.78 0.06 14.87
N GLY A 147 -7.15 1.35 14.79
CA GLY A 147 -7.91 2.04 15.84
C GLY A 147 -7.08 2.42 17.08
N GLN A 148 -5.78 2.17 17.07
CA GLN A 148 -4.84 2.61 18.09
C GLN A 148 -4.10 3.85 17.59
N THR A 149 -3.87 4.82 18.46
CA THR A 149 -3.14 6.05 18.12
C THR A 149 -1.94 6.21 19.04
N TYR A 150 -0.78 6.47 18.46
CA TYR A 150 0.44 6.81 19.17
C TYR A 150 1.01 8.11 18.62
N ALA A 151 1.53 8.95 19.51
CA ALA A 151 2.31 10.13 19.14
C ALA A 151 3.76 9.92 19.58
N GLU A 152 4.70 10.22 18.69
CA GLU A 152 6.12 10.16 18.95
C GLU A 152 6.74 11.53 18.72
N ALA A 153 7.55 11.98 19.68
CA ALA A 153 8.17 13.30 19.65
C ALA A 153 9.27 13.37 18.59
N ASP A 154 9.84 12.20 18.27
CA ASP A 154 10.83 12.03 17.22
C ASP A 154 10.25 11.18 16.07
N ALA A 155 9.74 11.84 15.03
CA ALA A 155 9.28 11.18 13.80
C ALA A 155 10.35 10.27 13.20
N ASP A 156 11.63 10.45 13.57
CA ASP A 156 12.74 9.59 13.19
C ASP A 156 12.89 8.28 14.00
N ARG A 157 11.89 7.92 14.81
CA ARG A 157 11.79 6.60 15.46
C ARG A 157 10.69 5.73 14.86
N THR A 158 10.69 4.46 15.24
CA THR A 158 9.57 3.55 14.99
C THR A 158 8.48 3.73 16.04
N ILE A 159 7.23 3.75 15.61
CA ILE A 159 6.03 3.95 16.43
C ILE A 159 5.25 2.63 16.48
N GLY A 160 4.83 2.18 17.67
CA GLY A 160 4.10 0.91 17.86
C GLY A 160 4.52 0.19 19.15
N PRO A 161 4.09 -1.06 19.38
CA PRO A 161 3.37 -1.96 18.47
C PRO A 161 1.94 -1.55 18.11
N PHE A 162 1.51 -1.95 16.91
CA PHE A 162 0.12 -1.99 16.48
C PHE A 162 -0.30 -3.42 16.14
N GLN A 163 -1.50 -3.83 16.56
CA GLN A 163 -2.02 -5.15 16.22
C GLN A 163 -2.76 -5.11 14.88
N VAL A 164 -2.19 -5.72 13.84
CA VAL A 164 -2.83 -5.80 12.52
C VAL A 164 -3.40 -7.20 12.31
N PRO A 165 -4.73 -7.36 12.25
CA PRO A 165 -5.35 -8.66 12.00
C PRO A 165 -5.13 -9.15 10.57
N ALA A 166 -5.15 -10.47 10.39
CA ALA A 166 -5.03 -11.10 9.09
C ALA A 166 -6.22 -10.75 8.20
N ARG A 167 -5.94 -10.37 6.94
CA ARG A 167 -6.91 -10.17 5.85
C ARG A 167 -7.96 -9.09 6.11
N LEU A 168 -7.81 -8.27 7.14
CA LEU A 168 -8.65 -7.10 7.36
C LEU A 168 -7.99 -5.87 6.74
N VAL A 169 -8.79 -5.06 6.05
CA VAL A 169 -8.39 -3.70 5.67
C VAL A 169 -8.32 -2.84 6.92
N VAL A 170 -7.16 -2.27 7.17
CA VAL A 170 -6.90 -1.41 8.33
C VAL A 170 -6.47 -0.03 7.83
N PRO A 171 -7.15 1.05 8.21
CA PRO A 171 -6.70 2.39 7.89
C PRO A 171 -5.46 2.74 8.72
N LEU A 172 -4.44 3.24 8.03
CA LEU A 172 -3.28 3.92 8.57
C LEU A 172 -3.45 5.42 8.35
N ARG A 173 -3.44 6.22 9.41
CA ARG A 173 -3.36 7.67 9.33
C ARG A 173 -2.02 8.14 9.86
N VAL A 174 -1.38 9.05 9.13
CA VAL A 174 -0.12 9.67 9.54
C VAL A 174 -0.29 11.17 9.51
N GLU A 175 -0.17 11.78 10.68
CA GLU A 175 -0.20 13.22 10.89
C GLU A 175 1.22 13.67 11.21
N ALA A 176 1.93 14.09 10.16
CA ALA A 176 3.26 14.69 10.24
C ALA A 176 3.46 15.60 9.03
N THR A 177 4.32 16.61 9.17
CA THR A 177 4.68 17.50 8.06
C THR A 177 5.78 16.88 7.21
N GLY A 178 5.72 17.11 5.89
CA GLY A 178 6.78 16.68 4.97
C GLY A 178 6.97 15.16 4.86
N VAL A 179 5.96 14.33 5.14
CA VAL A 179 6.10 12.87 5.03
C VAL A 179 6.45 12.48 3.60
N ARG A 180 7.63 11.91 3.40
CA ARG A 180 8.09 11.36 2.11
C ARG A 180 7.79 9.88 1.97
N ARG A 181 7.83 9.14 3.09
CA ARG A 181 7.71 7.69 3.08
C ARG A 181 7.22 7.17 4.42
N VAL A 182 6.46 6.09 4.39
CA VAL A 182 6.06 5.35 5.57
C VAL A 182 6.40 3.87 5.37
N LEU A 183 7.15 3.29 6.29
CA LEU A 183 7.41 1.86 6.33
C LEU A 183 6.61 1.25 7.47
N VAL A 184 5.91 0.16 7.20
CA VAL A 184 5.27 -0.64 8.23
C VAL A 184 5.88 -2.03 8.17
N ALA A 185 6.43 -2.49 9.28
CA ALA A 185 7.06 -3.79 9.34
C ALA A 185 6.71 -4.51 10.65
N PRO A 186 6.65 -5.84 10.63
CA PRO A 186 6.40 -6.61 11.85
C PRO A 186 7.53 -6.43 12.86
N ILE A 187 7.20 -6.42 14.14
CA ILE A 187 8.21 -6.31 15.20
C ILE A 187 9.19 -7.49 15.12
N GLY A 188 10.47 -7.19 15.36
CA GLY A 188 11.57 -8.15 15.20
C GLY A 188 12.20 -8.16 13.81
N THR A 189 11.72 -7.32 12.89
CA THR A 189 12.27 -7.21 11.53
C THR A 189 13.39 -6.18 11.47
N VAL A 190 14.49 -6.51 10.79
CA VAL A 190 15.43 -5.51 10.29
C VAL A 190 15.12 -5.32 8.80
N LEU A 191 14.84 -4.08 8.40
CA LEU A 191 14.37 -3.74 7.06
C LEU A 191 15.39 -2.86 6.35
N ALA A 192 15.78 -3.25 5.14
CA ALA A 192 16.53 -2.40 4.23
C ALA A 192 15.58 -1.75 3.19
N SER A 193 15.59 -0.43 3.10
CA SER A 193 14.84 0.36 2.12
C SER A 193 15.77 1.28 1.33
N ILE A 194 15.34 1.70 0.14
CA ILE A 194 16.12 2.59 -0.75
C ILE A 194 15.34 3.87 -1.01
N HIS A 195 15.87 5.00 -0.58
CA HIS A 195 15.19 6.30 -0.57
C HIS A 195 15.81 7.21 -1.63
N PRO A 196 15.02 7.89 -2.48
CA PRO A 196 15.57 8.96 -3.32
C PRO A 196 16.03 10.13 -2.46
N THR A 197 17.14 10.76 -2.86
CA THR A 197 17.61 12.03 -2.31
C THR A 197 17.50 13.13 -3.36
N SER A 198 17.62 14.38 -2.93
CA SER A 198 17.81 15.50 -3.84
C SER A 198 19.05 15.25 -4.73
N GLY A 199 18.97 15.64 -6.01
CA GLY A 199 20.08 15.50 -6.96
C GLY A 199 20.22 14.14 -7.65
N GLY A 200 19.20 13.29 -7.61
CA GLY A 200 19.19 12.01 -8.35
C GLY A 200 20.04 10.89 -7.74
N ALA A 201 20.63 11.12 -6.57
CA ALA A 201 21.25 10.05 -5.77
C ALA A 201 20.19 9.27 -4.98
N LEU A 202 20.54 8.07 -4.53
CA LEU A 202 19.74 7.28 -3.61
C LEU A 202 20.46 7.12 -2.28
N SER A 203 19.72 6.73 -1.24
CA SER A 203 20.25 6.31 0.05
C SER A 203 19.71 4.94 0.40
N VAL A 204 20.60 4.04 0.84
CA VAL A 204 20.22 2.79 1.47
C VAL A 204 20.02 3.06 2.95
N VAL A 205 18.82 2.77 3.46
CA VAL A 205 18.46 2.92 4.86
C VAL A 205 18.22 1.54 5.44
N VAL A 206 18.79 1.25 6.60
CA VAL A 206 18.49 0.04 7.36
C VAL A 206 17.87 0.45 8.69
N THR A 207 16.66 -0.04 8.95
CA THR A 207 15.85 0.27 10.14
C THR A 207 15.64 -0.98 10.97
N ASN A 208 15.82 -0.86 12.30
CA ASN A 208 15.58 -1.94 13.24
C ASN A 208 14.18 -1.82 13.86
N PHE A 209 13.22 -2.62 13.41
CA PHE A 209 11.89 -2.74 14.03
C PHE A 209 11.88 -3.78 15.18
N GLY A 210 13.06 -4.22 15.63
CA GLY A 210 13.24 -5.19 16.70
C GLY A 210 13.09 -4.61 18.10
N ARG A 211 13.38 -5.45 19.10
CA ARG A 211 13.44 -5.07 20.52
C ARG A 211 14.85 -5.17 21.10
N THR A 212 15.81 -5.61 20.29
CA THR A 212 17.21 -5.77 20.66
C THR A 212 18.09 -5.09 19.62
N PRO A 213 19.30 -4.65 20.00
CA PRO A 213 20.27 -4.12 19.05
C PRO A 213 20.53 -5.11 17.91
N ALA A 214 20.61 -4.60 16.69
CA ALA A 214 20.87 -5.37 15.49
C ALA A 214 22.29 -5.16 14.97
N ARG A 215 22.81 -6.18 14.26
CA ARG A 215 24.06 -6.12 13.51
C ARG A 215 23.90 -6.91 12.22
N GLY A 216 24.62 -6.52 11.18
CA GLY A 216 24.51 -7.19 9.90
C GLY A 216 25.26 -6.53 8.76
N ASP A 217 25.06 -7.09 7.58
CA ASP A 217 25.58 -6.63 6.30
C ASP A 217 24.43 -6.24 5.37
N ALA A 218 24.56 -5.12 4.66
CA ALA A 218 23.70 -4.72 3.55
C ALA A 218 24.50 -4.73 2.25
N ARG A 219 23.94 -5.33 1.18
CA ARG A 219 24.58 -5.41 -0.13
C ARG A 219 23.62 -4.95 -1.22
N LEU A 220 24.08 -4.09 -2.11
CA LEU A 220 23.28 -3.58 -3.23
C LEU A 220 24.01 -3.85 -4.54
N ARG A 221 23.30 -4.36 -5.54
CA ARG A 221 23.79 -4.45 -6.92
C ARG A 221 23.15 -3.32 -7.73
N LEU A 222 23.98 -2.52 -8.39
CA LEU A 222 23.54 -1.38 -9.18
C LEU A 222 23.31 -1.77 -10.66
N PRO A 223 22.55 -0.95 -11.43
CA PRO A 223 22.27 -1.21 -12.83
C PRO A 223 23.51 -1.28 -13.72
N ASP A 224 24.57 -0.52 -13.39
CA ASP A 224 25.88 -0.60 -14.05
C ASP A 224 26.68 -1.89 -13.74
N GLY A 225 26.13 -2.78 -12.91
CA GLY A 225 26.76 -4.03 -12.50
C GLY A 225 27.66 -3.92 -11.26
N SER A 226 27.97 -2.69 -10.81
CA SER A 226 28.76 -2.46 -9.60
C SER A 226 28.02 -2.95 -8.34
N ARG A 227 28.79 -3.13 -7.27
CA ARG A 227 28.30 -3.69 -6.00
C ARG A 227 28.74 -2.81 -4.84
N CYS A 228 27.78 -2.47 -4.00
CA CYS A 228 28.04 -1.78 -2.73
C CYS A 228 27.83 -2.76 -1.57
N LYS A 229 28.66 -2.64 -0.54
CA LYS A 229 28.54 -3.41 0.70
C LYS A 229 28.74 -2.47 1.89
N TRP A 230 27.88 -2.59 2.88
CA TRP A 230 27.98 -1.90 4.17
C TRP A 230 27.77 -2.89 5.31
N SER A 231 28.35 -2.57 6.45
CA SER A 231 28.16 -3.32 7.70
C SER A 231 27.70 -2.35 8.78
N PHE A 232 26.85 -2.82 9.68
CA PHE A 232 26.37 -2.06 10.82
C PHE A 232 26.39 -2.94 12.07
N ALA A 233 26.63 -2.33 13.22
CA ALA A 233 26.65 -2.99 14.52
C ALA A 233 26.04 -2.07 15.57
N GLY A 234 25.34 -2.64 16.55
CA GLY A 234 24.71 -1.86 17.62
C GLY A 234 23.60 -0.93 17.13
N LEU A 235 22.87 -1.32 16.07
CA LEU A 235 21.72 -0.55 15.61
C LEU A 235 20.57 -0.76 16.60
N GLU A 236 20.32 0.21 17.46
CA GLU A 236 19.33 0.14 18.53
C GLU A 236 17.88 -0.03 18.00
N PRO A 237 16.97 -0.59 18.81
CA PRO A 237 15.54 -0.66 18.49
C PRO A 237 14.97 0.71 18.10
N GLY A 238 14.31 0.77 16.96
CA GLY A 238 13.68 1.98 16.41
C GLY A 238 14.60 2.90 15.61
N ASP A 239 15.91 2.69 15.69
CA ASP A 239 16.89 3.52 15.00
C ASP A 239 17.11 3.07 13.54
N SER A 240 17.79 3.93 12.79
CA SER A 240 18.17 3.66 11.40
C SER A 240 19.60 4.10 11.10
N THR A 241 20.27 3.40 10.20
CA THR A 241 21.54 3.83 9.60
C THR A 241 21.34 4.05 8.11
N THR A 242 22.11 4.99 7.53
CA THR A 242 21.93 5.46 6.16
C THR A 242 23.26 5.54 5.43
N TRP A 243 23.31 5.04 4.20
CA TRP A 243 24.47 5.19 3.31
C TRP A 243 24.04 5.80 1.98
N PRO A 244 24.70 6.88 1.52
CA PRO A 244 24.45 7.43 0.21
C PRO A 244 24.98 6.49 -0.88
N VAL A 245 24.26 6.44 -1.99
CA VAL A 245 24.56 5.61 -3.16
C VAL A 245 24.35 6.43 -4.42
N ARG A 246 25.40 6.52 -5.23
CA ARG A 246 25.29 7.07 -6.58
C ARG A 246 24.83 5.96 -7.52
N ILE A 247 23.81 6.24 -8.32
CA ILE A 247 23.36 5.29 -9.34
C ILE A 247 23.85 5.75 -10.70
N GLY A 248 24.58 4.87 -11.37
CA GLY A 248 24.85 4.93 -12.79
C GLY A 248 24.31 3.69 -13.48
N GLY A 249 24.33 3.71 -14.81
CA GLY A 249 23.96 2.57 -15.63
C GLY A 249 23.25 2.96 -16.92
N PRO A 250 22.84 1.96 -17.72
CA PRO A 250 22.10 2.18 -18.94
C PRO A 250 20.75 2.84 -18.64
N ALA A 251 20.29 3.66 -19.59
CA ALA A 251 19.00 4.31 -19.54
C ALA A 251 17.85 3.31 -19.36
N GLY A 252 16.77 3.75 -18.73
CA GLY A 252 15.55 2.97 -18.56
C GLY A 252 15.24 2.63 -17.10
N ARG A 253 14.21 1.80 -16.93
CA ARG A 253 13.68 1.43 -15.63
C ARG A 253 14.38 0.19 -15.09
N HIS A 254 14.96 0.29 -13.90
CA HIS A 254 15.66 -0.79 -13.22
C HIS A 254 15.06 -1.00 -11.82
N GLU A 255 14.82 -2.25 -11.43
CA GLU A 255 14.52 -2.58 -10.04
C GLU A 255 15.84 -2.86 -9.31
N VAL A 256 16.08 -2.13 -8.23
CA VAL A 256 17.20 -2.35 -7.32
C VAL A 256 16.69 -2.88 -5.98
N ARG A 257 17.44 -3.81 -5.37
CA ARG A 257 17.08 -4.44 -4.10
C ARG A 257 18.31 -4.61 -3.22
N VAL A 258 18.18 -4.29 -1.95
CA VAL A 258 19.22 -4.55 -0.96
C VAL A 258 19.10 -5.99 -0.49
N ARG A 259 20.19 -6.75 -0.57
CA ARG A 259 20.32 -8.02 0.15
C ARG A 259 20.81 -7.70 1.56
N LEU A 260 19.94 -7.92 2.54
CA LEU A 260 20.20 -7.70 3.95
C LEU A 260 20.45 -9.02 4.67
N ASP A 261 21.51 -9.08 5.47
CA ASP A 261 21.82 -10.18 6.37
C ASP A 261 22.01 -9.63 7.79
N ALA A 262 20.93 -9.64 8.57
CA ALA A 262 20.86 -9.03 9.89
C ALA A 262 20.25 -9.96 10.96
N GLY A 263 20.30 -11.28 10.74
CA GLY A 263 19.72 -12.29 11.63
C GLY A 263 18.33 -12.77 11.23
N ARG A 264 17.56 -13.27 12.21
CA ARG A 264 16.41 -14.18 12.01
C ARG A 264 15.28 -13.62 11.14
N ARG A 265 15.11 -12.30 11.04
CA ARG A 265 14.10 -11.69 10.18
C ARG A 265 14.64 -10.43 9.50
N SER A 266 15.24 -10.64 8.34
CA SER A 266 15.70 -9.58 7.46
C SER A 266 14.72 -9.42 6.30
N ALA A 267 14.36 -8.19 5.96
CA ALA A 267 13.51 -7.88 4.82
C ALA A 267 14.13 -6.77 3.97
N SER A 268 13.74 -6.69 2.71
CA SER A 268 14.10 -5.55 1.87
C SER A 268 12.90 -5.06 1.08
N SER A 269 12.77 -3.74 0.99
CA SER A 269 11.85 -3.11 0.08
C SER A 269 12.56 -2.75 -1.24
N PRO A 270 12.16 -3.36 -2.37
CA PRO A 270 12.74 -3.02 -3.68
C PRO A 270 12.38 -1.59 -4.09
N TYR A 271 13.19 -1.01 -4.96
CA TYR A 271 12.96 0.32 -5.50
C TYR A 271 13.14 0.34 -7.02
N SER A 272 12.19 0.92 -7.73
CA SER A 272 12.31 1.18 -9.16
C SER A 272 13.01 2.53 -9.37
N VAL A 273 14.18 2.51 -9.99
CA VAL A 273 14.86 3.72 -10.46
C VAL A 273 14.65 3.85 -11.97
N CYS A 274 14.40 5.07 -12.45
CA CYS A 274 14.38 5.38 -13.88
C CYS A 274 15.61 6.22 -14.20
N LEU A 275 16.54 5.67 -14.97
CA LEU A 275 17.75 6.36 -15.41
C LEU A 275 17.47 7.08 -16.73
N PRO A 276 17.84 8.36 -16.85
CA PRO A 276 17.65 9.11 -18.09
C PRO A 276 18.48 8.48 -19.21
N ALA A 277 18.03 8.65 -20.46
CA ALA A 277 18.91 8.47 -21.60
C ALA A 277 20.09 9.41 -21.40
N GLY A 278 21.31 8.86 -21.38
CA GLY A 278 22.51 9.68 -21.30
C GLY A 278 22.37 10.75 -22.38
N SER A 279 22.39 12.03 -21.99
CA SER A 279 22.66 13.09 -22.94
C SER A 279 24.02 12.75 -23.51
N GLY A 280 24.06 12.16 -24.70
CA GLY A 280 25.29 12.07 -25.45
C GLY A 280 25.78 13.49 -25.55
N ASP A 281 26.89 13.81 -24.89
CA ASP A 281 27.66 14.99 -25.23
C ASP A 281 27.95 14.84 -26.72
N VAL A 282 27.21 15.61 -27.51
CA VAL A 282 27.56 15.88 -28.90
C VAL A 282 28.84 16.72 -28.79
N PRO A 283 29.97 16.24 -29.33
CA PRO A 283 31.23 16.95 -29.25
C PRO A 283 31.18 18.33 -29.92
#